data_AF-A0A946PPH3-F1
#
_entry.id   AF-A0A946PPH3-F1
#
_cell.length_a   1.000
_cell.length_b   1.000
_cell.length_c   1.000
_cell.angle_alpha   90.00
_cell.angle_beta   90.00
_cell.angle_gamma   90.00
#
_symmetry.space_group_name_H-M   'P 1'
#
loop_
_entity.id
_entity.type
_entity.pdbx_description
1 polymer ?
#
loop_
_entity_poly.entity_id
_entity_poly.type
_entity_poly.pdbx_seq_one_letter_code
_entity_poly.pdbx_strand_id
1 'polypeptide(L)'
;MSQTSNNLAAYIWSLADLLRGDFRQSQYGRVILPFTLLRRLECVLEESKEVVLAEYDKVLKMNLPEEAQEKLLLRATNGLSFFNTSKMDLS
;
A
#
# COMPACT_ATOMS: atom_id res chain seq x y z
N MET A 1 21.49 17.31 -18.39
CA MET A 1 21.40 15.97 -17.78
C MET A 1 19.97 15.82 -17.27
N SER A 2 19.14 14.83 -17.58
CA SER A 2 19.24 13.58 -18.33
C SER A 2 17.82 13.31 -18.90
N GLN A 3 17.73 12.91 -20.17
CA GLN A 3 16.48 12.50 -20.83
C GLN A 3 16.04 11.10 -20.31
N THR A 4 15.68 11.00 -19.03
CA THR A 4 15.39 9.70 -18.37
C THR A 4 13.92 9.26 -18.51
N SER A 5 12.98 10.19 -18.69
CA SER A 5 11.53 9.91 -18.61
C SER A 5 11.01 8.96 -19.70
N ASN A 6 11.46 9.10 -20.96
CA ASN A 6 11.03 8.21 -22.05
C ASN A 6 11.56 6.78 -21.90
N ASN A 7 12.71 6.60 -21.24
CA ASN A 7 13.33 5.29 -21.06
C ASN A 7 12.62 4.50 -19.94
N LEU A 8 12.24 5.18 -18.85
CA LEU A 8 11.50 4.56 -17.74
C LEU A 8 10.11 4.08 -18.17
N ALA A 9 9.37 4.89 -18.94
CA ALA A 9 8.05 4.48 -19.43
C ALA A 9 8.13 3.24 -20.33
N ALA A 10 9.10 3.21 -21.26
CA ALA A 10 9.34 2.05 -22.12
C ALA A 10 9.74 0.80 -21.32
N TYR A 11 10.56 0.96 -20.27
CA TYR A 11 10.95 -0.12 -19.37
C TYR A 11 9.79 -0.66 -18.52
N ILE A 12 8.92 0.21 -18.01
CA ILE A 12 7.71 -0.20 -17.28
C ILE A 12 6.77 -0.98 -18.20
N TRP A 13 6.59 -0.54 -19.45
CA TRP A 13 5.78 -1.26 -20.43
C TRP A 13 6.38 -2.60 -20.83
N SER A 14 7.71 -2.72 -20.98
CA SER A 14 8.34 -4.01 -21.30
C SER A 14 8.21 -5.03 -20.16
N LEU A 15 8.32 -4.58 -18.90
CA LEU A 15 8.03 -5.41 -17.73
C LEU A 15 6.56 -5.81 -17.66
N ALA A 16 5.65 -4.87 -17.97
CA ALA A 16 4.22 -5.15 -18.00
C ALA A 16 3.86 -6.20 -19.06
N ASP A 17 4.46 -6.13 -20.25
CA ASP A 17 4.26 -7.12 -21.31
C ASP A 17 4.81 -8.51 -20.93
N LEU A 18 5.92 -8.57 -20.19
CA LEU A 18 6.45 -9.81 -19.64
C LEU A 18 5.51 -10.44 -18.59
N LEU A 19 5.00 -9.62 -17.67
CA LEU A 19 4.10 -10.05 -16.59
C LEU A 19 2.68 -10.38 -17.09
N ARG A 20 2.27 -9.80 -18.22
CA ARG A 20 0.94 -9.99 -18.80
C ARG A 20 0.70 -11.45 -19.24
N GLY A 21 1.74 -12.19 -19.62
CA GLY A 21 1.60 -13.60 -20.04
C GLY A 21 0.43 -13.82 -21.00
N ASP A 22 -0.46 -14.77 -20.67
CA ASP A 22 -1.64 -15.14 -21.47
C ASP A 22 -2.84 -14.16 -21.34
N PHE A 23 -2.74 -13.11 -20.51
CA PHE A 23 -3.85 -12.19 -20.32
C PHE A 23 -4.05 -11.26 -21.51
N ARG A 24 -5.30 -11.11 -21.95
CA ARG A 24 -5.65 -10.10 -22.96
C ARG A 24 -5.39 -8.70 -22.40
N GLN A 25 -5.02 -7.75 -23.26
CA GLN A 25 -4.75 -6.36 -22.85
C GLN A 25 -5.93 -5.74 -22.07
N SER A 26 -7.16 -6.11 -22.40
CA SER A 26 -8.38 -5.69 -21.67
C SER A 26 -8.53 -6.28 -20.26
N GLN A 27 -7.87 -7.41 -19.97
CA GLN A 27 -7.88 -8.07 -18.66
C GLN A 27 -6.72 -7.59 -17.78
N TYR A 28 -5.60 -7.22 -18.38
CA TYR A 28 -4.41 -6.75 -17.65
C TYR A 28 -4.73 -5.57 -16.72
N GLY A 29 -5.55 -4.62 -17.20
CA GLY A 29 -6.03 -3.49 -16.39
C GLY A 29 -6.72 -3.92 -15.09
N ARG A 30 -7.45 -5.05 -15.09
CA ARG A 30 -8.13 -5.56 -13.89
C ARG A 30 -7.16 -6.10 -12.83
N VAL A 31 -5.96 -6.50 -13.24
CA VAL A 31 -4.93 -7.02 -12.34
C VAL A 31 -4.06 -5.87 -11.83
N ILE A 32 -3.53 -5.04 -12.72
CA ILE A 32 -2.56 -4.00 -12.33
C ILE A 32 -3.19 -2.85 -11.54
N LEU A 33 -4.45 -2.50 -11.77
CA LEU A 33 -5.10 -1.36 -11.08
C LEU A 33 -5.27 -1.59 -9.57
N PRO A 34 -5.78 -2.75 -9.10
CA PRO A 34 -5.80 -3.05 -7.66
C PRO A 34 -4.42 -2.97 -7.01
N PHE A 35 -3.38 -3.53 -7.64
CA PHE A 35 -2.03 -3.51 -7.07
C PHE A 35 -1.42 -2.10 -7.05
N THR A 36 -1.63 -1.29 -8.09
CA THR A 36 -1.16 0.09 -8.09
C THR A 36 -1.87 0.95 -7.04
N LEU A 37 -3.17 0.73 -6.82
CA LEU A 37 -3.91 1.37 -5.74
C LEU A 37 -3.41 0.94 -4.36
N LEU A 38 -3.22 -0.36 -4.14
CA LEU A 38 -2.67 -0.90 -2.88
C LEU A 38 -1.27 -0.33 -2.59
N ARG A 39 -0.38 -0.32 -3.59
CA ARG A 39 0.96 0.27 -3.44
C ARG A 39 0.88 1.76 -3.11
N ARG A 40 -0.04 2.50 -3.73
CA ARG A 40 -0.23 3.93 -3.44
C ARG A 40 -0.71 4.16 -2.00
N LEU A 41 -1.66 3.37 -1.51
CA LEU A 41 -2.10 3.43 -0.12
C LEU A 41 -0.96 3.07 0.85
N GLU A 42 -0.13 2.09 0.49
CA GLU A 42 1.02 1.69 1.29
C GLU A 42 2.08 2.81 1.37
N CYS A 43 2.44 3.45 0.26
CA CYS A 43 3.40 4.56 0.27
C CYS A 43 2.92 5.74 1.14
N VAL A 44 1.60 6.00 1.17
CA VAL A 44 1.04 7.04 2.05
C VAL A 44 1.13 6.64 3.52
N LEU A 45 1.00 5.35 3.83
CA LEU A 45 1.06 4.83 5.19
C LEU A 45 2.50 4.55 5.68
N GLU A 46 3.46 4.40 4.76
CA GLU A 46 4.84 3.94 5.02
C GLU A 46 5.52 4.68 6.18
N GLU A 47 5.42 6.01 6.23
CA GLU A 47 6.01 6.83 7.30
C GLU A 47 5.43 6.54 8.69
N SER A 48 4.17 6.09 8.77
CA SER A 48 3.44 5.86 10.04
C SER A 48 3.25 4.38 10.37
N LYS A 49 3.63 3.46 9.48
CA LYS A 49 3.33 2.03 9.58
C LYS A 49 3.91 1.39 10.85
N GLU A 50 5.16 1.68 11.17
CA GLU A 50 5.81 1.14 12.38
C GLU A 50 5.11 1.60 13.67
N VAL A 51 4.68 2.87 13.70
CA VAL A 51 3.96 3.46 14.84
C VAL A 51 2.60 2.80 15.01
N VAL A 52 1.86 2.61 13.91
CA VAL A 52 0.55 1.95 13.90
C VAL A 52 0.66 0.50 14.38
N LEU A 53 1.66 -0.26 13.94
CA LEU A 53 1.87 -1.64 14.38
C LEU A 53 2.23 -1.72 15.87
N ALA A 54 3.10 -0.84 16.35
CA ALA A 54 3.46 -0.78 17.76
C ALA A 54 2.25 -0.42 18.64
N GLU A 55 1.38 0.47 18.17
CA GLU A 55 0.16 0.82 18.88
C GLU A 55 -0.88 -0.30 18.84
N TYR A 56 -1.01 -1.00 17.70
CA TYR A 56 -1.86 -2.17 17.56
C TYR A 56 -1.51 -3.28 18.58
N ASP A 57 -0.23 -3.59 18.75
CA ASP A 57 0.23 -4.58 19.73
C ASP A 57 -0.06 -4.17 21.19
N LYS A 58 -0.14 -2.86 21.50
CA LYS A 58 -0.56 -2.36 22.82
C LYS A 58 -2.07 -2.45 23.00
N VAL A 59 -2.81 -2.01 22.00
CA VAL A 59 -4.29 -1.98 22.02
C VAL A 59 -4.87 -3.38 22.16
N LEU A 60 -4.27 -4.37 21.48
CA LEU A 60 -4.66 -5.79 21.63
C LEU A 60 -4.57 -6.28 23.07
N LYS A 61 -3.60 -5.79 23.86
CA LYS A 61 -3.43 -6.19 25.27
C LYS A 61 -4.41 -5.49 26.21
N MET A 62 -5.00 -4.37 25.77
CA MET A 62 -5.92 -3.56 26.59
C MET A 62 -7.37 -4.04 26.55
N ASN A 63 -7.71 -4.99 25.66
CA ASN A 63 -9.04 -5.59 25.52
C ASN A 63 -10.18 -4.55 25.45
N LEU A 64 -9.94 -3.46 24.70
CA LEU A 64 -10.85 -2.33 24.55
C LEU A 64 -11.99 -2.65 23.56
N PRO A 65 -13.13 -1.93 23.62
CA PRO A 65 -14.14 -1.98 22.57
C PRO A 65 -13.55 -1.58 21.21
N GLU A 66 -14.02 -2.21 20.13
CA GLU A 66 -13.50 -2.05 18.76
C GLU A 66 -13.42 -0.59 18.30
N GLU A 67 -14.45 0.22 18.57
CA GLU A 67 -14.46 1.65 18.24
C GLU A 67 -13.33 2.46 18.93
N ALA A 68 -12.95 2.06 20.15
CA ALA A 68 -11.86 2.71 20.87
C ALA A 68 -10.50 2.29 20.29
N GLN A 69 -10.38 1.04 19.85
CA GLN A 69 -9.18 0.56 19.16
C GLN A 69 -8.96 1.32 17.86
N GLU A 70 -10.01 1.48 17.05
CA GLU A 70 -9.95 2.18 15.77
C GLU A 70 -9.49 3.63 15.92
N LYS A 71 -10.04 4.37 16.90
CA LYS A 71 -9.65 5.75 17.18
C LYS A 71 -8.19 5.90 17.60
N LEU A 72 -7.64 4.94 18.34
CA LEU A 72 -6.24 4.96 18.77
C LEU A 72 -5.31 4.69 17.58
N LEU A 73 -5.66 3.72 16.73
CA LEU A 73 -4.89 3.41 15.52
C LEU A 73 -4.92 4.57 14.53
N LEU A 74 -6.07 5.21 14.31
CA LEU A 74 -6.17 6.39 13.46
C LEU A 74 -5.30 7.55 13.98
N ARG A 75 -5.22 7.75 15.30
CA ARG A 75 -4.32 8.76 15.88
C ARG A 75 -2.83 8.46 15.61
N ALA A 76 -2.45 7.19 15.57
CA ALA A 76 -1.08 6.78 15.28
C ALA A 76 -0.65 7.02 13.81
N THR A 77 -1.61 7.19 12.89
CA THR A 77 -1.35 7.41 11.45
C THR A 77 -0.97 8.85 11.08
N ASN A 78 -0.72 9.72 12.06
CA ASN A 78 -0.28 11.09 11.84
C ASN A 78 -1.25 11.96 11.00
N GLY A 79 -2.56 11.69 11.09
CA GLY A 79 -3.61 12.47 10.43
C GLY A 79 -4.24 11.82 9.19
N LEU A 80 -3.92 10.57 8.90
CA LEU A 80 -4.61 9.82 7.84
C LEU A 80 -6.00 9.34 8.31
N SER A 81 -6.90 9.16 7.34
CA SER A 81 -8.25 8.64 7.57
C SER A 81 -8.33 7.11 7.54
N PHE A 82 -7.20 6.42 7.41
CA PHE A 82 -7.12 4.96 7.30
C PHE A 82 -5.83 4.45 7.93
N PHE A 83 -5.85 3.19 8.35
CA PHE A 83 -4.69 2.46 8.88
C PHE A 83 -4.65 1.05 8.31
N ASN A 84 -3.51 0.37 8.45
CA ASN A 84 -3.35 -1.05 8.12
C ASN A 84 -2.60 -1.75 9.28
N THR A 85 -3.13 -2.87 9.73
CA THR A 85 -2.55 -3.70 10.80
C THR A 85 -1.77 -4.90 10.29
N SER A 86 -1.79 -5.15 8.97
CA SER A 86 -0.99 -6.19 8.33
C SER A 86 0.49 -5.88 8.42
N LYS A 87 1.27 -6.88 8.82
CA LYS A 87 2.74 -6.83 8.84
C LYS A 87 3.37 -6.97 7.46
N MET A 88 2.58 -7.33 6.44
CA MET A 88 3.06 -7.48 5.07
C MET A 88 3.25 -6.12 4.40
N ASP A 89 4.24 -6.02 3.53
CA ASP A 89 4.51 -4.90 2.64
C ASP A 89 4.56 -5.37 1.17
N LEU A 90 4.40 -4.44 0.24
CA LEU A 90 4.56 -4.64 -1.20
C LEU A 90 5.95 -4.15 -1.66
N SER A 91 6.96 -4.26 -0.80
CA SER A 91 8.35 -3.81 -1.06
C SER A 91 9.14 -4.75 -1.98
#